data_AF-A0A183PGP7-F1
#
_entry.id   AF-A0A183PGP7-F1
#
_cell.length_a   1.000
_cell.length_b   1.000
_cell.length_c   1.000
_cell.angle_alpha   90.00
_cell.angle_beta   90.00
_cell.angle_gamma   90.00
#
_symmetry.space_group_name_H-M   'P 1'
#
loop_
_entity.id
_entity.type
_entity.pdbx_description
1 polymer ?
#
loop_
_entity_poly.entity_id
_entity_poly.type
_entity_poly.pdbx_seq_one_letter_code
_entity_poly.pdbx_strand_id
1 'polypeptide(L)'
;MPEHRLPQRAMLFGVGDGWKKCGQTSAILTGVQILNNLVSEMNHDCECDVTRAIFLQRKRSSSFRDLLLLPIFRLSLNLLRDADQNLTSLDLNNPEQHGLFSQSLQLVHSCLSYDFIGTSGSVNSTVCDVSSNGMDDLVVVQIPTSWRQIFLDSETVPLFFRLYKNLSPDLSVLVSDLFDNT
;
A
#
# COMPACT_ATOMS: atom_id res chain seq x y z
N MET A 1 -20.34 39.17 15.35
CA MET A 1 -18.88 38.97 15.24
C MET A 1 -18.64 37.95 14.13
N PRO A 2 -18.21 38.34 12.91
CA PRO A 2 -17.98 37.37 11.86
C PRO A 2 -16.55 36.81 11.97
N GLU A 3 -16.44 35.49 12.12
CA GLU A 3 -15.16 34.78 12.06
C GLU A 3 -14.59 34.82 10.64
N HIS A 4 -13.45 35.49 10.51
CA HIS A 4 -12.64 35.54 9.30
C HIS A 4 -11.88 34.21 9.14
N ARG A 5 -12.50 33.22 8.49
CA ARG A 5 -11.78 32.00 8.08
C ARG A 5 -10.79 32.34 6.96
N LEU A 6 -9.50 32.27 7.28
CA LEU A 6 -8.40 32.28 6.32
C LEU A 6 -8.54 31.09 5.36
N PRO A 7 -8.27 31.24 4.06
CA PRO A 7 -8.21 30.11 3.15
C PRO A 7 -6.95 29.29 3.48
N GLN A 8 -7.15 28.03 3.86
CA GLN A 8 -6.07 27.04 3.89
C GLN A 8 -5.57 26.86 2.45
N ARG A 9 -4.46 27.53 2.16
CA ARG A 9 -3.70 27.38 0.92
C ARG A 9 -3.12 25.98 0.92
N ALA A 10 -3.87 25.01 0.38
CA ALA A 10 -3.32 23.75 -0.06
C ALA A 10 -2.15 24.09 -0.99
N MET A 11 -0.92 23.77 -0.57
CA MET A 11 0.21 23.82 -1.47
C MET A 11 -0.02 22.74 -2.52
N LEU A 12 -0.55 23.20 -3.65
CA LEU A 12 -0.55 22.52 -4.92
C LEU A 12 0.91 22.15 -5.25
N PHE A 13 1.32 20.93 -4.92
CA PHE A 13 2.36 20.29 -5.71
C PHE A 13 1.72 19.98 -7.06
N GLY A 14 2.15 20.74 -8.07
CA GLY A 14 1.68 20.62 -9.43
C GLY A 14 1.83 19.18 -9.92
N VAL A 15 0.69 18.67 -10.38
CA VAL A 15 0.48 17.43 -11.11
C VAL A 15 1.42 17.35 -12.32
N GLY A 16 2.08 16.20 -12.49
CA GLY A 16 2.81 15.86 -13.72
C GLY A 16 4.32 16.10 -13.65
N ASP A 17 5.06 14.99 -13.51
CA ASP A 17 6.50 14.85 -13.81
C ASP A 17 7.48 15.16 -12.66
N GLY A 18 7.04 15.33 -11.42
CA GLY A 18 7.92 15.73 -10.30
C GLY A 18 9.18 14.86 -10.16
N TRP A 19 9.04 13.54 -10.32
CA TRP A 19 10.14 12.59 -10.26
C TRP A 19 11.02 12.59 -11.52
N LYS A 20 10.43 12.77 -12.71
CA LYS A 20 11.18 12.85 -13.98
C LYS A 20 11.98 14.15 -14.09
N LYS A 21 11.45 15.28 -13.61
CA LYS A 21 12.09 16.61 -13.66
C LYS A 21 13.21 16.78 -12.64
N CYS A 22 13.18 16.03 -11.54
CA CYS A 22 14.16 16.18 -10.46
C CYS A 22 15.50 15.47 -10.74
N GLY A 23 15.57 14.57 -11.73
CA GLY A 23 16.77 13.77 -12.00
C GLY A 23 17.12 12.79 -10.87
N GLN A 24 16.18 12.54 -9.96
CA GLN A 24 16.34 11.72 -8.76
C GLN A 24 15.65 10.36 -8.87
N THR A 25 15.36 9.88 -10.08
CA THR A 25 14.66 8.60 -10.30
C THR A 25 15.28 7.44 -9.52
N SER A 26 16.61 7.36 -9.48
CA SER A 26 17.36 6.37 -8.69
C SER A 26 17.13 6.49 -7.18
N ALA A 27 17.19 7.70 -6.62
CA ALA A 27 16.94 7.92 -5.19
C ALA A 27 15.48 7.62 -4.80
N ILE A 28 14.53 7.97 -5.68
CA ILE A 28 13.11 7.66 -5.49
C ILE A 28 12.90 6.15 -5.55
N LEU A 29 13.49 5.47 -6.54
CA LEU A 29 13.46 4.02 -6.65
C LEU A 29 14.00 3.35 -5.38
N THR A 30 15.16 3.77 -4.88
CA THR A 30 15.71 3.27 -3.61
C THR A 30 14.75 3.51 -2.44
N GLY A 31 14.12 4.69 -2.37
CA GLY A 31 13.10 4.98 -1.36
C GLY A 31 11.92 4.02 -1.43
N VAL A 32 11.39 3.74 -2.63
CA VAL A 32 10.28 2.79 -2.83
C VAL A 32 10.71 1.37 -2.44
N GLN A 33 11.92 0.95 -2.78
CA GLN A 33 12.47 -0.37 -2.39
C GLN A 33 12.58 -0.52 -0.86
N ILE A 34 13.04 0.52 -0.16
CA ILE A 34 13.10 0.54 1.30
C ILE A 34 11.69 0.43 1.89
N LEU A 35 10.72 1.15 1.33
CA LEU A 35 9.33 1.08 1.78
C LEU A 35 8.71 -0.31 1.54
N ASN A 36 9.00 -0.95 0.40
CA ASN A 36 8.59 -2.34 0.14
C ASN A 36 9.12 -3.28 1.22
N ASN A 37 10.42 -3.21 1.51
CA ASN A 37 11.04 -4.03 2.54
C ASN A 37 10.43 -3.76 3.92
N LEU A 38 10.17 -2.50 4.26
CA LEU A 38 9.56 -2.12 5.52
C LEU A 38 8.12 -2.66 5.64
N VAL A 39 7.29 -2.49 4.61
CA VAL A 39 5.92 -3.02 4.60
C VAL A 39 5.96 -4.54 4.76
N SER A 40 6.84 -5.22 4.03
CA SER A 40 7.01 -6.68 4.13
C SER A 40 7.45 -7.12 5.54
N GLU A 41 8.47 -6.48 6.13
CA GLU A 41 8.95 -6.81 7.48
C GLU A 41 7.87 -6.57 8.54
N MET A 42 7.10 -5.49 8.40
CA MET A 42 5.99 -5.19 9.31
C MET A 42 4.78 -6.11 9.09
N ASN A 43 4.69 -6.77 7.94
CA ASN A 43 3.65 -7.74 7.60
C ASN A 43 4.01 -9.18 7.99
N HIS A 44 5.28 -9.47 8.30
CA HIS A 44 5.70 -10.78 8.75
C HIS A 44 5.57 -10.92 10.27
N ASP A 45 5.00 -12.06 10.69
CA ASP A 45 5.11 -12.53 12.07
C ASP A 45 6.56 -12.93 12.37
N CYS A 46 7.01 -12.61 13.57
CA CYS A 46 8.34 -12.99 14.02
C CYS A 46 8.38 -14.49 14.33
N GLU A 47 9.11 -15.28 13.53
CA GLU A 47 9.34 -16.73 13.72
C GLU A 47 10.28 -17.05 14.91
N CYS A 48 10.27 -16.27 15.99
CA CYS A 48 11.08 -16.58 17.15
C CYS A 48 10.22 -17.18 18.28
N ASP A 49 10.73 -18.23 18.92
CA ASP A 49 10.09 -18.93 20.06
C ASP A 49 10.03 -18.08 21.36
N VAL A 50 10.17 -16.76 21.28
CA VAL A 50 10.12 -15.86 22.43
C VAL A 50 8.81 -15.08 22.40
N THR A 51 7.86 -15.48 23.26
CA THR A 51 6.53 -14.86 23.43
C THR A 51 6.59 -13.33 23.55
N ARG A 52 7.65 -12.79 24.16
CA ARG A 52 7.87 -11.34 24.30
C ARG A 52 8.18 -10.65 22.97
N ALA A 53 8.96 -11.27 22.10
CA ALA A 53 9.31 -10.71 20.80
C ALA A 53 8.12 -10.77 19.83
N ILE A 54 7.29 -11.82 19.89
CA ILE A 54 6.01 -11.88 19.18
C ILE A 54 5.07 -10.74 19.63
N PHE A 55 4.92 -10.51 20.94
CA PHE A 55 4.08 -9.42 21.46
C PHE A 55 4.56 -8.03 20.99
N LEU A 56 5.88 -7.78 21.06
CA LEU A 56 6.46 -6.52 20.60
C LEU A 56 6.32 -6.34 19.09
N GLN A 57 6.47 -7.40 18.30
CA GLN A 57 6.25 -7.36 16.85
C GLN A 57 4.81 -6.99 16.52
N ARG A 58 3.83 -7.64 17.16
CA ARG A 58 2.41 -7.32 16.97
C ARG A 58 2.08 -5.88 17.31
N LYS A 59 2.63 -5.37 18.42
CA LYS A 59 2.44 -3.96 18.80
C LYS A 59 3.03 -2.99 17.77
N ARG A 60 4.22 -3.29 17.24
CA ARG A 60 4.86 -2.49 16.19
C ARG A 60 4.06 -2.54 14.89
N SER A 61 3.64 -3.74 14.47
CA SER A 61 2.84 -3.97 13.26
C SER A 61 1.50 -3.23 13.31
N SER A 62 0.77 -3.30 14.43
CA SER A 62 -0.45 -2.50 14.64
C SER A 62 -0.17 -1.00 14.55
N SER A 63 0.87 -0.51 15.25
CA SER A 63 1.22 0.91 15.22
C SER A 63 1.64 1.37 13.81
N PHE A 64 2.30 0.53 13.03
CA PHE A 64 2.68 0.82 11.66
C PHE A 64 1.48 0.88 10.73
N ARG A 65 0.56 -0.10 10.83
CA ARG A 65 -0.71 -0.11 10.11
C ARG A 65 -1.49 1.18 10.34
N ASP A 66 -1.60 1.60 11.60
CA ASP A 66 -2.46 2.71 11.99
C ASP A 66 -1.84 4.08 11.66
N LEU A 67 -0.51 4.19 11.61
CA LEU A 67 0.20 5.48 11.43
C LEU A 67 0.85 5.66 10.05
N LEU A 68 1.39 4.60 9.44
CA LEU A 68 2.31 4.70 8.31
C LEU A 68 1.83 3.97 7.05
N LEU A 69 1.06 2.88 7.18
CA LEU A 69 0.64 2.08 6.02
C LEU A 69 -0.21 2.88 5.02
N LEU A 70 -1.19 3.67 5.50
CA LEU A 70 -2.01 4.52 4.63
C LEU A 70 -1.20 5.63 3.92
N PRO A 71 -0.33 6.40 4.60
CA PRO A 71 0.60 7.32 3.92
C PRO A 71 1.46 6.65 2.84
N ILE A 72 1.99 5.45 3.11
CA ILE A 72 2.82 4.69 2.17
C ILE A 72 1.99 4.28 0.94
N PHE A 73 0.78 3.77 1.17
CA PHE A 73 -0.15 3.41 0.09
C PHE A 73 -0.53 4.62 -0.79
N ARG A 74 -0.77 5.79 -0.18
CA ARG A 74 -1.05 7.02 -0.94
C ARG A 74 0.15 7.49 -1.75
N LEU A 75 1.36 7.37 -1.20
CA LEU A 75 2.59 7.71 -1.92
C LEU A 75 2.74 6.83 -3.16
N SER A 76 2.59 5.51 -3.03
CA SER A 76 2.72 4.58 -4.17
C SER A 76 1.64 4.83 -5.23
N LEU A 77 0.39 5.10 -4.83
CA LEU A 77 -0.66 5.51 -5.76
C LEU A 77 -0.34 6.80 -6.50
N ASN A 78 0.22 7.81 -5.83
CA ASN A 78 0.59 9.07 -6.48
C ASN A 78 1.73 8.87 -7.48
N LEU A 79 2.72 8.03 -7.18
CA LEU A 79 3.79 7.67 -8.13
C LEU A 79 3.21 7.00 -9.38
N LEU A 80 2.23 6.09 -9.21
CA LEU A 80 1.55 5.45 -10.33
C LEU A 80 0.67 6.41 -11.13
N ARG A 81 -0.02 7.35 -10.48
CA ARG A 81 -0.81 8.40 -11.16
C ARG A 81 0.09 9.32 -11.98
N ASP A 82 1.23 9.73 -11.43
CA ASP A 82 2.20 10.53 -12.15
C ASP A 82 2.78 9.77 -13.35
N ALA A 83 2.98 8.46 -13.22
CA ALA A 83 3.41 7.60 -14.33
C ALA A 83 2.32 7.43 -15.40
N ASP A 84 1.07 7.20 -15.01
CA ASP A 84 -0.11 7.08 -15.90
C ASP A 84 -0.30 8.32 -16.77
N GLN A 85 -0.22 9.51 -16.16
CA GLN A 85 -0.27 10.79 -16.87
C GLN A 85 0.89 10.99 -17.86
N ASN A 86 1.97 10.24 -17.68
CA ASN A 86 3.21 10.32 -18.45
C ASN A 86 3.46 9.09 -19.30
N LEU A 87 2.47 8.23 -19.53
CA LEU A 87 2.68 6.96 -20.23
C LEU A 87 3.28 7.15 -21.62
N THR A 88 2.90 8.20 -22.35
CA THR A 88 3.45 8.51 -23.68
C THR A 88 4.92 8.94 -23.66
N SER A 89 5.43 9.38 -22.50
CA SER A 89 6.83 9.78 -22.29
C SER A 89 7.61 8.79 -21.42
N LEU A 90 7.00 7.67 -21.05
CA LEU A 90 7.59 6.65 -20.19
C LEU A 90 8.38 5.68 -21.05
N ASP A 91 9.69 5.63 -20.84
CA ASP A 91 10.55 4.65 -21.49
C ASP A 91 10.71 3.46 -20.56
N LEU A 92 9.87 2.44 -20.75
CA LEU A 92 9.98 1.19 -19.99
C LEU A 92 11.19 0.32 -20.38
N ASN A 93 11.96 0.71 -21.40
CA ASN A 93 13.27 0.10 -21.65
C ASN A 93 14.36 0.70 -20.75
N ASN A 94 14.12 1.87 -20.15
CA ASN A 94 15.00 2.44 -19.16
C ASN A 94 14.84 1.68 -17.83
N PRO A 95 15.91 1.05 -17.30
CA PRO A 95 15.81 0.20 -16.11
C PRO A 95 15.38 0.96 -14.86
N GLU A 96 15.70 2.26 -14.74
CA GLU A 96 15.29 3.07 -13.59
C GLU A 96 13.80 3.41 -13.64
N GLN A 97 13.28 3.78 -14.81
CA GLN A 97 11.85 4.08 -14.98
C GLN A 97 11.01 2.82 -14.85
N HIS A 98 11.44 1.73 -15.48
CA HIS A 98 10.83 0.41 -15.34
C HIS A 98 10.87 -0.07 -13.88
N GLY A 99 12.03 0.04 -13.23
CA GLY A 99 12.22 -0.35 -11.83
C GLY A 99 11.33 0.46 -10.89
N LEU A 100 11.27 1.79 -11.04
CA LEU A 100 10.43 2.66 -10.21
C LEU A 100 8.95 2.29 -10.35
N PHE A 101 8.50 2.07 -11.58
CA PHE A 101 7.13 1.70 -11.85
C PHE A 101 6.78 0.32 -11.27
N SER A 102 7.63 -0.68 -11.52
CA SER A 102 7.49 -2.04 -10.97
C SER A 102 7.46 -2.04 -9.43
N GLN A 103 8.39 -1.35 -8.79
CA GLN A 103 8.47 -1.27 -7.34
C GLN A 103 7.30 -0.49 -6.73
N SER A 104 6.75 0.50 -7.43
CA SER A 104 5.55 1.24 -7.00
C SER A 104 4.31 0.36 -7.05
N LEU A 105 4.14 -0.46 -8.10
CA LEU A 105 3.07 -1.46 -8.17
C LEU A 105 3.19 -2.51 -7.06
N GLN A 106 4.39 -3.04 -6.85
CA GLN A 106 4.64 -3.99 -5.77
C GLN A 106 4.33 -3.38 -4.39
N LEU A 107 4.56 -2.08 -4.20
CA LEU A 107 4.26 -1.39 -2.96
C LEU A 107 2.76 -1.20 -2.73
N VAL A 108 2.01 -0.85 -3.79
CA VAL A 108 0.53 -0.85 -3.76
C VAL A 108 0.02 -2.24 -3.36
N HIS A 109 0.52 -3.30 -4.02
CA HIS A 109 0.13 -4.67 -3.73
C HIS A 109 0.43 -5.05 -2.28
N SER A 110 1.66 -4.83 -1.82
CA SER A 110 2.07 -5.14 -0.45
C SER A 110 1.24 -4.40 0.62
N CYS A 111 0.78 -3.19 0.32
CA CYS A 111 -0.10 -2.44 1.22
C CYS A 111 -1.53 -3.01 1.29
N LEU A 112 -2.05 -3.53 0.17
CA LEU A 112 -3.39 -4.11 0.08
C LEU A 112 -3.43 -5.54 0.61
N SER A 113 -2.34 -6.30 0.44
CA SER A 113 -2.14 -7.64 1.00
C SER A 113 -1.59 -7.62 2.42
N TYR A 114 -1.55 -6.44 3.07
CA TYR A 114 -1.12 -6.34 4.47
C TYR A 114 -2.13 -7.08 5.36
N ASP A 115 -1.65 -7.85 6.34
CA ASP A 115 -2.51 -8.55 7.27
C ASP A 115 -3.17 -7.55 8.24
N PHE A 116 -4.37 -7.13 7.86
CA PHE A 116 -5.20 -6.27 8.69
C PHE A 116 -5.77 -7.00 9.92
N ILE A 117 -5.77 -8.35 9.94
CA ILE A 117 -6.34 -9.19 11.00
C ILE A 117 -5.29 -9.48 12.10
N GLY A 118 -4.05 -9.80 11.73
CA GLY A 118 -3.02 -10.45 12.57
C GLY A 118 -2.48 -9.73 13.81
N THR A 119 -2.99 -8.55 14.16
CA THR A 119 -2.55 -7.81 15.36
C THR A 119 -3.63 -7.45 16.35
N SER A 120 -4.90 -7.66 16.01
CA SER A 120 -5.99 -7.60 16.97
C SER A 120 -5.98 -8.90 17.75
N GLY A 121 -5.62 -8.84 19.03
CA GLY A 121 -5.35 -10.02 19.85
C GLY A 121 -6.40 -11.11 19.71
N SER A 122 -6.00 -12.28 19.21
CA SER A 122 -6.65 -13.51 19.62
C SER A 122 -6.23 -13.82 21.05
N VAL A 123 -6.82 -13.06 21.98
CA VAL A 123 -7.01 -13.50 23.38
C VAL A 123 -8.07 -14.62 23.44
N ASN A 124 -8.58 -15.03 22.28
CA ASN A 124 -9.43 -16.19 22.03
C ASN A 124 -8.60 -17.48 21.87
N SER A 125 -7.29 -17.40 21.59
CA SER A 125 -6.47 -18.58 21.32
C SER A 125 -5.70 -19.13 22.52
N THR A 126 -5.88 -18.58 23.73
CA THR A 126 -5.26 -19.12 24.95
C THR A 126 -6.21 -19.88 25.87
N VAL A 127 -7.49 -20.05 25.49
CA VAL A 127 -8.41 -21.00 26.15
C VAL A 127 -9.48 -21.42 25.16
N CYS A 128 -9.18 -22.44 24.36
CA CYS A 128 -10.20 -23.33 23.84
C CYS A 128 -9.63 -24.74 24.02
N ASP A 129 -9.93 -25.30 25.18
CA ASP A 129 -9.96 -26.74 25.31
C ASP A 129 -10.96 -27.30 24.29
N VAL A 130 -10.81 -28.59 24.04
CA VAL A 130 -11.58 -29.37 23.11
C VAL A 130 -13.09 -29.09 23.26
N SER A 131 -13.75 -28.53 22.24
CA SER A 131 -15.16 -28.82 21.92
C SER A 131 -15.57 -28.19 20.59
N SER A 132 -15.76 -29.09 19.65
CA SER A 132 -16.42 -28.96 18.35
C SER A 132 -17.83 -28.38 18.41
N ASN A 133 -18.09 -27.30 17.66
CA ASN A 133 -19.32 -27.08 16.87
C ASN A 133 -19.46 -25.63 16.34
N GLY A 134 -19.33 -25.48 15.01
CA GLY A 134 -20.00 -24.42 14.24
C GLY A 134 -19.52 -22.99 14.46
N MET A 135 -18.44 -22.60 13.77
CA MET A 135 -18.15 -21.19 13.53
C MET A 135 -17.37 -21.06 12.23
N ASP A 136 -18.04 -21.33 11.11
CA ASP A 136 -17.63 -20.94 9.76
C ASP A 136 -17.76 -19.40 9.58
N ASP A 137 -17.32 -18.63 10.56
CA ASP A 137 -17.58 -17.20 10.64
C ASP A 137 -16.54 -16.47 9.78
N LEU A 138 -16.91 -16.35 8.50
CA LEU A 138 -16.58 -15.29 7.55
C LEU A 138 -15.63 -14.23 8.11
N VAL A 139 -14.34 -14.54 8.15
CA VAL A 139 -13.31 -13.55 8.45
C VAL A 139 -13.14 -12.69 7.19
N VAL A 140 -14.05 -11.75 6.99
CA VAL A 140 -13.86 -10.67 6.02
C VAL A 140 -12.77 -9.76 6.56
N VAL A 141 -11.58 -9.83 5.96
CA VAL A 141 -10.50 -8.86 6.18
C VAL A 141 -11.11 -7.47 5.92
N GLN A 142 -11.32 -6.67 6.96
CA GLN A 142 -11.84 -5.32 6.79
C GLN A 142 -10.67 -4.36 6.59
N ILE A 143 -10.49 -3.88 5.35
CA ILE A 143 -9.64 -2.72 5.10
C ILE A 143 -10.15 -1.56 6.00
N PRO A 144 -9.27 -0.85 6.74
CA PRO A 144 -9.68 0.23 7.63
C PRO A 144 -10.57 1.25 6.91
N THR A 145 -11.64 1.72 7.57
CA THR A 145 -12.62 2.62 6.94
C THR A 145 -12.00 3.92 6.43
N SER A 146 -10.88 4.35 7.01
CA SER A 146 -10.11 5.52 6.55
C SER A 146 -9.56 5.37 5.11
N TRP A 147 -9.44 4.15 4.59
CA TRP A 147 -9.00 3.87 3.22
C TRP A 147 -10.16 3.93 2.23
N ARG A 148 -11.41 3.81 2.68
CA ARG A 148 -12.61 3.78 1.82
C ARG A 148 -12.66 4.98 0.86
N GLN A 149 -12.23 6.15 1.30
CA GLN A 149 -12.18 7.35 0.46
C GLN A 149 -11.28 7.20 -0.78
N ILE A 150 -10.25 6.36 -0.72
CA ILE A 150 -9.34 6.11 -1.85
C ILE A 150 -10.02 5.27 -2.92
N PHE A 151 -10.84 4.29 -2.54
CA PHE A 151 -11.57 3.44 -3.48
C PHE A 151 -12.84 4.10 -4.02
N LEU A 152 -13.42 5.04 -3.27
CA LEU A 152 -14.52 5.88 -3.74
C LEU A 152 -14.06 6.99 -4.70
N ASP A 153 -12.76 7.28 -4.76
CA ASP A 153 -12.18 8.18 -5.76
C ASP A 153 -12.38 7.57 -7.16
N SER A 154 -13.05 8.33 -8.03
CA SER A 154 -13.39 7.89 -9.39
C SER A 154 -12.18 7.56 -10.24
N GLU A 155 -10.98 8.02 -9.86
CA GLU A 155 -9.75 7.81 -10.61
C GLU A 155 -8.96 6.57 -10.19
N THR A 156 -9.17 6.04 -8.98
CA THR A 156 -8.30 4.98 -8.43
C THR A 156 -8.51 3.63 -9.12
N VAL A 157 -9.76 3.17 -9.24
CA VAL A 157 -10.04 1.89 -9.90
C VAL A 157 -9.74 1.95 -11.41
N PRO A 158 -10.15 3.01 -12.14
CA PRO A 158 -9.76 3.16 -13.55
C PRO A 158 -8.25 3.26 -13.78
N LEU A 159 -7.48 3.81 -12.84
CA LEU A 159 -6.02 3.80 -12.91
C LEU A 159 -5.49 2.36 -13.04
N PHE A 160 -5.91 1.43 -12.19
CA PHE A 160 -5.45 0.04 -12.25
C PHE A 160 -5.78 -0.62 -13.59
N PHE A 161 -6.98 -0.38 -14.14
CA PHE A 161 -7.35 -0.88 -15.47
C PHE A 161 -6.50 -0.28 -16.60
N ARG A 162 -6.22 1.04 -16.55
CA ARG A 162 -5.35 1.69 -17.54
C ARG A 162 -3.93 1.16 -17.46
N LEU A 163 -3.40 0.95 -16.26
CA LEU A 163 -2.09 0.35 -16.07
C LEU A 163 -2.07 -1.08 -16.63
N TYR A 164 -3.00 -1.94 -16.24
CA TYR A 164 -3.10 -3.32 -16.74
C TYR A 164 -3.07 -3.39 -18.27
N LYS A 165 -3.84 -2.53 -18.95
CA LYS A 165 -3.96 -2.53 -20.41
C LYS A 165 -2.66 -2.12 -21.14
N ASN A 166 -1.85 -1.27 -20.53
CA ASN A 166 -0.72 -0.61 -21.20
C ASN A 166 0.65 -1.20 -20.81
N LEU A 167 0.68 -2.21 -19.93
CA LEU A 167 1.92 -2.77 -19.40
C LEU A 167 2.37 -4.05 -20.11
N SER A 168 3.68 -4.30 -20.03
CA SER A 168 4.29 -5.57 -20.43
C SER A 168 3.71 -6.73 -19.61
N PRO A 169 3.64 -7.96 -20.15
CA PRO A 169 3.08 -9.13 -19.44
C PRO A 169 3.63 -9.33 -18.03
N ASP A 170 4.93 -9.10 -17.82
CA ASP A 170 5.60 -9.28 -16.52
C ASP A 170 5.06 -8.36 -15.42
N LEU A 171 4.62 -7.15 -15.78
CA LEU A 171 4.03 -6.18 -14.85
C LEU A 171 2.50 -6.33 -14.76
N SER A 172 1.88 -6.92 -15.77
CA SER A 172 0.45 -7.19 -15.79
C SER A 172 0.03 -8.22 -14.73
N VAL A 173 0.92 -9.16 -14.37
CA VAL A 173 0.69 -10.14 -13.30
C VAL A 173 0.49 -9.43 -11.95
N LEU A 174 1.37 -8.48 -11.60
CA LEU A 174 1.25 -7.71 -10.37
C LEU A 174 -0.07 -6.93 -10.29
N VAL A 175 -0.55 -6.40 -11.42
CA VAL A 175 -1.83 -5.70 -11.48
C VAL A 175 -3.01 -6.68 -11.43
N SER A 176 -2.87 -7.88 -11.99
CA SER A 176 -3.87 -8.95 -11.83
C SER A 176 -4.05 -9.31 -10.36
N ASP A 177 -2.94 -9.49 -9.64
CA ASP A 177 -2.96 -9.83 -8.21
C ASP A 177 -3.63 -8.72 -7.37
N LEU A 178 -3.56 -7.45 -7.79
CA LEU A 178 -4.30 -6.37 -7.13
C LEU A 178 -5.82 -6.57 -7.20
N PHE A 179 -6.34 -7.04 -8.33
CA PHE A 179 -7.78 -7.27 -8.50
C PHE A 179 -8.28 -8.45 -7.67
N ASP A 180 -7.45 -9.47 -7.46
CA ASP A 180 -7.82 -10.62 -6.62
C ASP A 180 -7.85 -10.28 -5.12
N ASN A 181 -7.18 -9.20 -4.71
CA ASN A 181 -7.09 -8.73 -3.32
C ASN A 181 -8.03 -7.54 -2.98
N THR A 182 -8.91 -7.10 -3.90
CA THR A 182 -9.89 -6.01 -3.66
C THR A 182 -11.33 -6.49 -3.74
#